data_AF-A0A0L0M6U9-F1
#
_entry.id   AF-A0A0L0M6U9-F1
#
_cell.length_a   1.000
_cell.length_b   1.000
_cell.length_c   1.000
_cell.angle_alpha   90.00
_cell.angle_beta   90.00
_cell.angle_gamma   90.00
#
_symmetry.space_group_name_H-M   'P 1'
#
loop_
_entity.id
_entity.type
_entity.pdbx_description
1 polymer ?
#
loop_
_entity_poly.entity_id
_entity_poly.type
_entity_poly.pdbx_seq_one_letter_code
_entity_poly.pdbx_strand_id
1 'polypeptide(L)'
;MQSCHSPLRRNRESDTVGQDAVLAIERNHSISVGKDRVEQVGNHRKDQTTANHIIDVGGHVKQTVQGGDKLIAGQSIERQTQRYELQAGDRAVFRGPGGTITLDGSGITIEGIAIRFKGPLTAGSAGAGNLWRTVGSPQSGLPSDVETVFLDHRYHDNEGLREASYVLHLADGSQRHGQLDAEGKATETGVQGGGAWVQYAPAGFGYARRDQIPTINHNPSPSDSFDARIERYIVREETAE
;
A
#
# COMPACT_ATOMS: atom_id res chain seq x y z
N MET A 1 39.09 -22.37 66.25
CA MET A 1 38.74 -21.93 64.88
C MET A 1 37.45 -21.13 64.96
N GLN A 2 37.53 -19.80 65.07
CA GLN A 2 36.34 -18.93 65.07
C GLN A 2 36.00 -18.57 63.63
N SER A 3 34.80 -19.00 63.21
CA SER A 3 34.21 -18.68 61.91
C SER A 3 33.68 -17.26 61.93
N CYS A 4 34.33 -16.36 61.18
CA CYS A 4 33.82 -15.02 60.91
C CYS A 4 32.73 -15.11 59.84
N HIS A 5 31.47 -15.20 60.26
CA HIS A 5 30.32 -14.93 59.39
C HIS A 5 30.06 -13.42 59.40
N SER A 6 30.45 -12.74 58.34
CA SER A 6 30.05 -11.35 58.09
C SER A 6 28.60 -11.31 57.61
N PRO A 7 27.65 -10.70 58.35
CA PRO A 7 26.28 -10.60 57.87
C PRO A 7 26.18 -9.57 56.73
N LEU A 8 25.49 -9.94 55.66
CA LEU A 8 25.11 -9.05 54.56
C LEU A 8 24.27 -7.89 55.12
N ARG A 9 24.87 -6.70 55.25
CA ARG A 9 24.15 -5.49 55.67
C ARG A 9 23.40 -4.90 54.47
N ARG A 10 22.06 -4.90 54.54
CA ARG A 10 21.23 -4.01 53.73
C ARG A 10 21.34 -2.60 54.33
N ASN A 11 21.90 -1.66 53.58
CA ASN A 11 21.91 -0.25 53.93
C ASN A 11 20.82 0.48 53.12
N ARG A 12 20.07 1.39 53.74
CA ARG A 12 19.08 2.25 53.10
C ARG A 12 19.38 3.68 53.53
N GLU A 13 19.59 4.55 52.55
CA GLU A 13 19.85 5.98 52.75
C GLU A 13 18.68 6.79 52.19
N SER A 14 18.41 7.94 52.81
CA SER A 14 17.35 8.87 52.38
C SER A 14 17.77 10.29 52.69
N ASP A 15 17.81 11.13 51.66
CA ASP A 15 18.07 12.55 51.79
C ASP A 15 16.77 13.33 51.57
N THR A 16 16.57 14.40 52.32
CA THR A 16 15.43 15.31 52.16
C THR A 16 15.97 16.72 52.09
N VAL A 17 15.55 17.45 51.07
CA VAL A 17 15.88 18.87 50.88
C VAL A 17 14.61 19.67 51.12
N GLY A 18 14.65 20.61 52.05
CA GLY A 18 13.46 21.39 52.44
C GLY A 18 13.04 22.45 51.44
N GLN A 19 13.98 22.97 50.65
CA GLN A 19 13.74 24.00 49.62
C GLN A 19 14.42 23.56 48.31
N ASP A 20 15.59 24.12 48.02
CA ASP A 20 16.27 23.95 46.74
C ASP A 20 17.54 23.11 46.87
N ALA A 21 17.84 22.33 45.83
CA ALA A 21 19.12 21.66 45.64
C ALA A 21 19.72 22.07 44.30
N VAL A 22 21.00 22.44 44.30
CA VAL A 22 21.76 22.73 43.08
C VAL A 22 22.99 21.83 43.05
N LEU A 23 23.13 21.07 41.97
CA LEU A 23 24.30 20.24 41.71
C LEU A 23 25.00 20.78 40.47
N ALA A 24 26.18 21.36 40.66
CA ALA A 24 27.05 21.79 39.57
C ALA A 24 28.17 20.75 39.40
N ILE A 25 28.29 20.18 38.20
CA ILE A 25 29.37 19.28 37.83
C ILE A 25 30.01 19.86 36.59
N GLU A 26 31.24 20.35 36.71
CA GLU A 26 31.95 21.07 35.62
C GLU A 26 32.40 20.14 34.49
N ARG A 27 32.51 18.85 34.79
CA ARG A 27 33.04 17.84 33.87
C ARG A 27 32.04 16.70 33.71
N ASN A 28 32.39 15.52 34.22
CA ASN A 28 31.65 14.30 33.95
C ASN A 28 30.79 13.91 35.15
N HIS A 29 29.50 13.68 34.90
CA HIS A 29 28.60 13.05 35.84
C HIS A 29 28.25 11.65 35.31
N SER A 30 28.61 10.60 36.05
CA SER A 30 28.24 9.22 35.72
C SER A 30 27.34 8.69 36.82
N ILE A 31 26.18 8.17 36.43
CA ILE A 31 25.22 7.53 37.32
C ILE A 31 25.09 6.08 36.89
N SER A 32 25.35 5.15 37.81
CA SER A 32 25.07 3.72 37.62
C SER A 32 24.01 3.29 38.61
N VAL A 33 22.93 2.69 38.11
CA VAL A 33 21.84 2.13 38.92
C VAL A 33 21.78 0.65 38.62
N GLY A 34 22.05 -0.21 39.61
CA GLY A 34 22.13 -1.65 39.40
C GLY A 34 20.79 -2.37 39.20
N LYS A 35 19.66 -1.68 39.45
CA LYS A 35 18.30 -2.19 39.27
C LYS A 35 17.42 -1.11 38.62
N ASP A 36 16.55 -0.49 39.41
CA ASP A 36 15.49 0.39 38.92
C ASP A 36 15.79 1.85 39.27
N ARG A 37 15.60 2.75 38.30
CA ARG A 37 15.52 4.20 38.51
C ARG A 37 14.06 4.63 38.36
N VAL A 38 13.51 5.22 39.41
CA VAL A 38 12.17 5.84 39.38
C VAL A 38 12.34 7.32 39.68
N GLU A 39 11.78 8.16 38.81
CA GLU A 39 11.81 9.61 38.95
C GLU A 39 10.39 10.17 38.84
N GLN A 40 9.99 10.99 39.81
CA GLN A 40 8.71 11.68 39.81
C GLN A 40 8.97 13.17 39.97
N VAL A 41 8.54 13.95 38.99
CA VAL A 41 8.66 15.41 39.01
C VAL A 41 7.24 15.97 39.11
N GLY A 42 6.94 16.64 40.23
CA GLY A 42 5.58 17.10 40.52
C GLY A 42 5.09 18.26 39.65
N ASN A 43 6.00 18.95 38.95
CA ASN A 43 5.66 20.06 38.07
C ASN A 43 6.33 19.91 36.69
N HIS A 44 7.51 20.51 36.48
CA HIS A 44 8.16 20.54 35.16
C HIS A 44 9.54 19.90 35.18
N ARG A 45 9.81 19.04 34.19
CA ARG A 45 11.15 18.57 33.85
C ARG A 45 11.59 19.25 32.56
N LYS A 46 12.80 19.81 32.56
CA LYS A 46 13.46 20.35 31.36
C LYS A 46 14.83 19.70 31.22
N ASP A 47 14.99 18.97 30.13
CA ASP A 47 16.29 18.44 29.70
C ASP A 47 16.80 19.27 28.53
N GLN A 48 18.04 19.73 28.63
CA GLN A 48 18.70 20.50 27.58
C GLN A 48 20.11 19.96 27.36
N THR A 49 20.38 19.53 26.14
CA THR A 49 21.67 18.98 25.71
C THR A 49 22.16 19.75 24.49
N THR A 50 23.37 20.31 24.55
CA THR A 50 23.90 21.16 23.48
C THR A 50 24.31 20.38 22.23
N ALA A 51 24.85 19.18 22.41
CA ALA A 51 25.36 18.35 21.32
C ALA A 51 24.43 17.16 21.04
N ASN A 52 24.70 16.00 21.66
CA ASN A 52 24.01 14.74 21.33
C ASN A 52 23.29 14.19 22.55
N HIS A 53 22.06 13.73 22.35
CA HIS A 53 21.29 12.96 23.33
C HIS A 53 20.99 11.59 22.73
N ILE A 54 21.45 10.53 23.40
CA ILE A 54 21.30 9.15 22.96
C ILE A 54 20.58 8.38 24.05
N ILE A 55 19.59 7.60 23.67
CA ILE A 55 18.83 6.73 24.56
C ILE A 55 18.84 5.33 23.96
N ASP A 56 19.52 4.41 24.62
CA ASP A 56 19.52 2.98 24.28
C ASP A 56 18.63 2.22 25.25
N VAL A 57 17.61 1.55 24.74
CA VAL A 57 16.62 0.81 25.54
C VAL A 57 16.60 -0.64 25.08
N GLY A 58 16.99 -1.56 25.96
CA GLY A 58 16.95 -3.00 25.65
C GLY A 58 15.55 -3.61 25.69
N GLY A 59 14.60 -2.96 26.34
CA GLY A 59 13.19 -3.37 26.44
C GLY A 59 12.26 -2.50 25.60
N HIS A 60 11.24 -1.91 26.25
CA HIS A 60 10.23 -1.09 25.58
C HIS A 60 10.26 0.35 26.08
N VAL A 61 9.92 1.28 25.19
CA VAL A 61 9.59 2.67 25.54
C VAL A 61 8.09 2.85 25.43
N LYS A 62 7.47 3.41 26.48
CA LYS A 62 6.08 3.87 26.46
C LYS A 62 6.05 5.31 26.91
N GLN A 63 5.51 6.17 26.05
CA GLN A 63 5.27 7.58 26.34
C GLN A 63 3.76 7.82 26.35
N THR A 64 3.29 8.55 27.36
CA THR A 64 1.88 8.94 27.45
C THR A 64 1.83 10.41 27.79
N VAL A 65 1.19 11.18 26.92
CA VAL A 65 1.08 12.63 27.03
C VAL A 65 -0.41 12.97 27.06
N GLN A 66 -0.86 13.61 28.13
CA GLN A 66 -2.27 14.02 28.26
C GLN A 66 -2.58 15.30 27.46
N GLY A 67 -1.58 16.17 27.31
CA GLY A 67 -1.64 17.39 26.49
C GLY A 67 -1.16 17.15 25.06
N GLY A 68 -0.45 18.14 24.51
CA GLY A 68 0.16 18.05 23.18
C GLY A 68 1.57 17.45 23.19
N ASP A 69 1.87 16.63 22.17
CA ASP A 69 3.23 16.16 21.87
C ASP A 69 3.72 16.82 20.56
N LYS A 70 4.92 17.41 20.59
CA LYS A 70 5.47 18.17 19.46
C LYS A 70 6.91 17.76 19.20
N LEU A 71 7.15 17.19 18.03
CA LEU A 71 8.48 16.86 17.53
C LEU A 71 8.86 17.82 16.39
N ILE A 72 9.98 18.52 16.53
CA ILE A 72 10.56 19.40 15.52
C ILE A 72 12.00 18.96 15.30
N ALA A 73 12.39 18.73 14.05
CA ALA A 73 13.78 18.53 13.66
C ALA A 73 14.16 19.55 12.57
N GLY A 74 15.39 20.07 12.66
CA GLY A 74 15.90 21.03 11.68
C GLY A 74 16.39 20.39 10.37
N GLN A 75 16.59 19.07 10.35
CA GLN A 75 17.12 18.33 9.20
C GLN A 75 16.22 17.15 8.82
N SER A 76 16.28 16.04 9.55
CA SER A 76 15.49 14.84 9.25
C SER A 76 14.87 14.21 10.51
N ILE A 77 13.81 13.43 10.30
CA ILE A 77 13.23 12.51 11.28
C ILE A 77 13.16 11.14 10.59
N GLU A 78 13.84 10.15 11.14
CA GLU A 78 13.88 8.79 10.60
C GLU A 78 13.22 7.81 11.59
N ARG A 79 12.36 6.94 11.07
CA ARG A 79 11.64 5.94 11.85
C ARG A 79 11.70 4.61 11.10
N GLN A 80 12.41 3.64 11.67
CA GLN A 80 12.53 2.29 11.12
C GLN A 80 11.92 1.29 12.10
N THR A 81 10.92 0.53 11.63
CA THR A 81 10.16 -0.42 12.45
C THR A 81 9.52 -1.47 11.55
N GLN A 82 9.18 -2.64 12.11
CA GLN A 82 8.40 -3.66 11.42
C GLN A 82 6.94 -3.23 11.18
N ARG A 83 6.35 -2.52 12.15
CA ARG A 83 4.99 -1.96 12.06
C ARG A 83 5.01 -0.51 12.50
N TYR A 84 4.47 0.36 11.64
CA TYR A 84 4.28 1.77 11.94
C TYR A 84 2.80 2.13 11.85
N GLU A 85 2.22 2.52 12.98
CA GLU A 85 0.80 2.79 13.10
C GLU A 85 0.58 4.20 13.61
N LEU A 86 -0.18 4.97 12.82
CA LEU A 86 -0.60 6.33 13.15
C LEU A 86 -2.11 6.35 13.17
N GLN A 87 -2.68 6.62 14.34
CA GLN A 87 -4.10 6.80 14.54
C GLN A 87 -4.35 8.21 15.05
N ALA A 88 -5.33 8.89 14.45
CA ALA A 88 -5.78 10.20 14.88
C ALA A 88 -7.30 10.13 15.10
N GLY A 89 -7.79 10.76 16.17
CA GLY A 89 -9.21 10.76 16.48
C GLY A 89 -10.04 11.68 15.56
N ASP A 90 -9.44 12.77 15.09
CA ASP A 90 -10.08 13.74 14.20
C ASP A 90 -9.48 13.69 12.79
N ARG A 91 -8.19 14.03 12.68
CA ARG A 91 -7.51 14.14 11.37
C ARG A 91 -6.02 13.80 11.45
N ALA A 92 -5.52 13.10 10.44
CA ALA A 92 -4.10 12.95 10.16
C ALA A 92 -3.72 13.64 8.84
N VAL A 93 -2.65 14.44 8.84
CA VAL A 93 -2.22 15.22 7.66
C VAL A 93 -0.74 15.00 7.39
N PHE A 94 -0.41 14.60 6.16
CA PHE A 94 0.95 14.56 5.64
C PHE A 94 1.09 15.66 4.60
N ARG A 95 1.91 16.67 4.87
CA ARG A 95 2.03 17.86 4.02
C ARG A 95 3.47 18.05 3.57
N GLY A 96 3.64 18.28 2.28
CA GLY A 96 4.90 18.71 1.68
C GLY A 96 4.68 19.89 0.73
N PRO A 97 5.75 20.45 0.15
CA PRO A 97 5.64 21.61 -0.75
C PRO A 97 4.79 21.35 -2.00
N GLY A 98 4.74 20.10 -2.47
CA GLY A 98 4.05 19.74 -3.71
C GLY A 98 2.64 19.16 -3.51
N GLY A 99 2.16 19.00 -2.27
CA GLY A 99 0.89 18.35 -2.01
C GLY A 99 0.61 18.01 -0.54
N THR A 100 -0.58 17.48 -0.30
CA THR A 100 -1.09 17.08 1.01
C THR A 100 -1.88 15.77 0.90
N ILE A 101 -1.70 14.90 1.88
CA ILE A 101 -2.53 13.71 2.10
C ILE A 101 -3.24 13.91 3.44
N THR A 102 -4.57 13.81 3.43
CA THR A 102 -5.42 14.01 4.60
C THR A 102 -6.28 12.77 4.83
N LEU A 103 -6.33 12.28 6.06
CA LEU A 103 -7.25 11.24 6.53
C LEU A 103 -8.13 11.88 7.60
N ASP A 104 -9.45 11.88 7.40
CA ASP A 104 -10.41 12.38 8.38
C ASP A 104 -11.77 11.66 8.26
N GLY A 105 -12.80 12.16 8.96
CA GLY A 105 -14.14 11.57 8.97
C GLY A 105 -14.83 11.49 7.60
N SER A 106 -14.34 12.21 6.58
CA SER A 106 -14.86 12.14 5.21
C SER A 106 -14.16 11.08 4.34
N GLY A 107 -13.04 10.52 4.81
CA GLY A 107 -12.24 9.52 4.10
C GLY A 107 -10.80 9.97 3.88
N ILE A 108 -10.24 9.62 2.72
CA ILE A 108 -8.86 9.90 2.33
C ILE A 108 -8.85 10.88 1.16
N THR A 109 -8.15 12.00 1.32
CA THR A 109 -7.98 13.03 0.29
C THR A 109 -6.50 13.18 -0.07
N ILE A 110 -6.19 13.18 -1.36
CA ILE A 110 -4.82 13.38 -1.90
C ILE A 110 -4.86 14.58 -2.85
N GLU A 111 -4.16 15.65 -2.48
CA GLU A 111 -4.06 16.90 -3.24
C GLU A 111 -2.61 17.16 -3.61
N GLY A 112 -2.35 17.64 -4.83
CA GLY A 112 -1.00 18.03 -5.22
C GLY A 112 -0.92 18.55 -6.65
N ILE A 113 0.19 19.23 -6.96
CA ILE A 113 0.46 19.78 -8.30
C ILE A 113 0.50 18.66 -9.36
N ALA A 114 1.02 17.49 -8.97
CA ALA A 114 1.02 16.30 -9.80
C ALA A 114 0.95 15.04 -8.92
N ILE A 115 -0.04 14.17 -9.20
CA ILE A 115 -0.17 12.85 -8.58
C ILE A 115 0.23 11.81 -9.63
N ARG A 116 1.24 10.99 -9.33
CA ARG A 116 1.80 10.01 -10.27
C ARG A 116 1.73 8.60 -9.68
N PHE A 117 1.03 7.72 -10.38
CA PHE A 117 1.04 6.28 -10.09
C PHE A 117 1.94 5.59 -11.11
N LYS A 118 2.90 4.80 -10.63
CA LYS A 118 3.88 4.10 -11.50
C LYS A 118 3.55 2.62 -11.76
N GLY A 119 2.53 2.09 -11.09
CA GLY A 119 2.07 0.71 -11.24
C GLY A 119 0.60 0.63 -11.62
N PRO A 120 0.07 -0.58 -11.88
CA PRO A 120 -1.35 -0.79 -12.14
C PRO A 120 -2.20 -0.25 -10.99
N LEU A 121 -3.22 0.54 -11.33
CA LEU A 121 -4.19 1.07 -10.39
C LEU A 121 -5.54 0.41 -10.67
N THR A 122 -6.09 -0.28 -9.67
CA THR A 122 -7.47 -0.79 -9.68
C THR A 122 -8.35 0.13 -8.86
N ALA A 123 -9.19 0.92 -9.52
CA ALA A 123 -10.21 1.71 -8.86
C ALA A 123 -11.54 0.94 -8.90
N GLY A 124 -11.99 0.43 -7.75
CA GLY A 124 -13.30 -0.19 -7.60
C GLY A 124 -14.38 0.88 -7.38
N SER A 125 -15.41 0.91 -8.23
CA SER A 125 -16.58 1.77 -8.05
C SER A 125 -17.59 1.09 -7.14
N ALA A 126 -17.42 1.20 -5.82
CA ALA A 126 -18.37 0.68 -4.83
C ALA A 126 -19.05 1.76 -3.98
N GLY A 127 -18.86 3.04 -4.31
CA GLY A 127 -19.48 4.17 -3.61
C GLY A 127 -20.38 4.99 -4.54
N ALA A 128 -21.53 5.47 -4.04
CA ALA A 128 -22.50 6.30 -4.76
C ALA A 128 -22.02 7.73 -5.10
N GLY A 129 -20.71 7.98 -5.09
CA GLY A 129 -20.11 9.29 -5.28
C GLY A 129 -18.90 9.20 -6.19
N ASN A 130 -19.05 9.76 -7.39
CA ASN A 130 -18.03 10.12 -8.37
C ASN A 130 -16.99 9.03 -8.70
N LEU A 131 -17.17 8.43 -9.89
CA LEU A 131 -16.14 7.67 -10.60
C LEU A 131 -14.82 8.44 -10.53
N TRP A 132 -13.73 7.75 -10.17
CA TRP A 132 -12.37 8.22 -10.44
C TRP A 132 -12.23 8.37 -11.95
N ARG A 133 -12.64 9.52 -12.47
CA ARG A 133 -12.61 9.83 -13.89
C ARG A 133 -11.21 10.35 -14.15
N THR A 134 -10.33 9.48 -14.63
CA THR A 134 -9.11 9.90 -15.33
C THR A 134 -9.56 10.62 -16.60
N VAL A 135 -10.05 11.85 -16.46
CA VAL A 135 -10.20 12.75 -17.60
C VAL A 135 -8.77 13.12 -17.95
N GLY A 136 -8.16 12.35 -18.84
CA GLY A 136 -7.19 12.95 -19.74
C GLY A 136 -7.92 14.16 -20.31
N SER A 137 -7.48 15.37 -19.96
CA SER A 137 -8.00 16.56 -20.61
C SER A 137 -7.66 16.37 -22.09
N PRO A 138 -8.64 16.14 -23.00
CA PRO A 138 -8.31 16.20 -24.41
C PRO A 138 -7.68 17.56 -24.61
N GLN A 139 -6.54 17.58 -25.30
CA GLN A 139 -5.87 18.80 -25.68
C GLN A 139 -6.93 19.75 -26.26
N SER A 140 -7.15 20.89 -25.60
CA SER A 140 -8.11 21.90 -26.05
C SER A 140 -7.79 22.21 -27.51
N GLY A 141 -8.68 21.81 -28.42
CA GLY A 141 -8.45 21.86 -29.87
C GLY A 141 -8.81 20.58 -30.62
N LEU A 142 -9.05 19.45 -29.93
CA LEU A 142 -9.75 18.31 -30.54
C LEU A 142 -11.25 18.43 -30.25
N PRO A 143 -12.12 18.41 -31.27
CA PRO A 143 -13.56 18.45 -31.05
C PRO A 143 -13.97 17.32 -30.10
N SER A 144 -14.86 17.62 -29.15
CA SER A 144 -15.53 16.66 -28.26
C SER A 144 -16.50 15.73 -29.01
N ASP A 145 -16.34 15.64 -30.32
CA ASP A 145 -17.16 14.90 -31.25
C ASP A 145 -16.59 13.48 -31.28
N VAL A 146 -16.73 12.74 -30.19
CA VAL A 146 -16.67 11.28 -30.28
C VAL A 146 -17.95 10.82 -30.97
N GLU A 147 -18.14 11.26 -32.21
CA GLU A 147 -19.21 10.81 -33.10
C GLU A 147 -18.98 9.36 -33.52
N THR A 148 -17.77 8.83 -33.35
CA THR A 148 -17.39 7.53 -33.89
C THR A 148 -16.95 6.57 -32.79
N VAL A 149 -17.64 5.44 -32.67
CA VAL A 149 -17.26 4.29 -31.85
C VAL A 149 -16.59 3.25 -32.73
N PHE A 150 -15.38 2.83 -32.35
CA PHE A 150 -14.66 1.72 -32.98
C PHE A 150 -14.76 0.48 -32.11
N LEU A 151 -15.24 -0.60 -32.70
CA LEU A 151 -15.30 -1.93 -32.11
C LEU A 151 -14.16 -2.76 -32.71
N ASP A 152 -13.36 -3.42 -31.87
CA ASP A 152 -12.31 -4.38 -32.26
C ASP A 152 -12.36 -5.53 -31.24
N HIS A 153 -13.01 -6.63 -31.62
CA HIS A 153 -13.11 -7.81 -30.77
C HIS A 153 -12.40 -9.00 -31.43
N ARG A 154 -11.30 -9.41 -30.81
CA ARG A 154 -10.45 -10.51 -31.23
C ARG A 154 -10.30 -11.54 -30.12
N TYR A 155 -10.19 -12.80 -30.51
CA TYR A 155 -9.77 -13.89 -29.65
C TYR A 155 -8.27 -13.78 -29.32
N HIS A 156 -7.81 -14.61 -28.38
CA HIS A 156 -6.43 -14.63 -27.89
C HIS A 156 -5.39 -14.99 -28.96
N ASP A 157 -5.81 -15.59 -30.07
CA ASP A 157 -5.01 -15.93 -31.24
C ASP A 157 -5.03 -14.83 -32.33
N ASN A 158 -5.50 -13.62 -31.98
CA ASN A 158 -5.75 -12.49 -32.88
C ASN A 158 -6.81 -12.77 -33.96
N GLU A 159 -7.56 -13.87 -33.91
CA GLU A 159 -8.69 -14.08 -34.81
C GLU A 159 -9.83 -13.14 -34.44
N GLY A 160 -10.33 -12.38 -35.41
CA GLY A 160 -11.52 -11.54 -35.22
C GLY A 160 -12.76 -12.35 -34.89
N LEU A 161 -13.65 -11.80 -34.06
CA LEU A 161 -14.99 -12.33 -33.86
C LEU A 161 -15.83 -12.05 -35.12
N ARG A 162 -15.58 -12.85 -36.16
CA ARG A 162 -16.07 -12.60 -37.51
C ARG A 162 -17.58 -12.62 -37.56
N GLU A 163 -18.14 -11.62 -38.22
CA GLU A 163 -19.56 -11.57 -38.60
C GLU A 163 -20.54 -11.68 -37.42
N ALA A 164 -20.08 -11.51 -36.18
CA ALA A 164 -20.96 -11.56 -35.03
C ALA A 164 -21.82 -10.29 -34.96
N SER A 165 -23.11 -10.48 -34.72
CA SER A 165 -23.99 -9.36 -34.39
C SER A 165 -23.61 -8.77 -33.05
N TYR A 166 -23.76 -7.46 -32.91
CA TYR A 166 -23.56 -6.76 -31.65
C TYR A 166 -24.70 -5.79 -31.35
N VAL A 167 -24.89 -5.53 -30.06
CA VAL A 167 -25.77 -4.47 -29.55
C VAL A 167 -24.91 -3.49 -28.76
N LEU A 168 -24.86 -2.25 -29.22
CA LEU A 168 -24.20 -1.14 -28.56
C LEU A 168 -25.24 -0.36 -27.75
N HIS A 169 -25.04 -0.30 -26.44
CA HIS A 169 -25.88 0.48 -25.52
C HIS A 169 -25.20 1.82 -25.24
N LEU A 170 -25.88 2.91 -25.59
CA LEU A 170 -25.37 4.28 -25.49
C LEU A 170 -25.84 4.97 -24.20
N ALA A 171 -25.15 6.05 -23.82
CA ALA A 171 -25.41 6.80 -22.59
C ALA A 171 -26.80 7.44 -22.54
N ASP A 172 -27.38 7.76 -23.71
CA ASP A 172 -28.72 8.31 -23.86
C ASP A 172 -29.83 7.23 -23.73
N GLY A 173 -29.45 5.97 -23.48
CA GLY A 173 -30.34 4.83 -23.40
C GLY A 173 -30.72 4.22 -24.75
N SER A 174 -30.27 4.81 -25.87
CA SER A 174 -30.48 4.24 -27.19
C SER A 174 -29.62 3.00 -27.40
N GLN A 175 -30.09 2.12 -28.29
CA GLN A 175 -29.39 0.90 -28.67
C GLN A 175 -29.13 0.92 -30.17
N ARG A 176 -27.94 0.51 -30.57
CA ARG A 176 -27.58 0.31 -31.98
C ARG A 176 -27.21 -1.13 -32.21
N HIS A 177 -27.73 -1.68 -33.30
CA HIS A 177 -27.49 -3.06 -33.69
C HIS A 177 -26.63 -3.05 -34.94
N GLY A 178 -25.60 -3.87 -34.95
CA GLY A 178 -24.73 -4.00 -36.10
C GLY A 178 -24.12 -5.39 -36.20
N GLN A 179 -23.22 -5.55 -37.17
CA GLN A 179 -22.48 -6.78 -37.40
C GLN A 179 -20.99 -6.43 -37.54
N LEU A 180 -20.12 -7.24 -36.93
CA LEU A 180 -18.68 -7.13 -37.11
C LEU A 180 -18.28 -7.60 -38.51
N ASP A 181 -17.18 -7.07 -39.04
CA ASP A 181 -16.57 -7.53 -40.29
C ASP A 181 -15.79 -8.86 -40.10
N ALA A 182 -15.08 -9.29 -41.15
CA ALA A 182 -14.26 -10.50 -41.15
C ALA A 182 -13.04 -10.42 -40.21
N GLU A 183 -12.66 -9.20 -39.82
CA GLU A 183 -11.57 -8.91 -38.89
C GLU A 183 -12.06 -8.72 -37.45
N GLY A 184 -13.37 -8.83 -37.19
CA GLY A 184 -13.96 -8.64 -35.87
C GLY A 184 -14.13 -7.16 -35.49
N LYS A 185 -14.25 -6.28 -36.48
CA LYS A 185 -14.34 -4.82 -36.28
C LYS A 185 -15.68 -4.25 -36.75
N ALA A 186 -16.05 -3.11 -36.18
CA ALA A 186 -17.15 -2.29 -36.68
C ALA A 186 -16.93 -0.82 -36.33
N THR A 187 -17.55 0.07 -37.11
CA THR A 187 -17.49 1.52 -36.92
C THR A 187 -18.90 2.08 -36.89
N GLU A 188 -19.25 2.77 -35.80
CA GLU A 188 -20.56 3.39 -35.59
C GLU A 188 -20.41 4.91 -35.50
N THR A 189 -21.03 5.66 -36.42
CA THR A 189 -20.92 7.13 -36.52
C THR A 189 -22.15 7.87 -35.97
N GLY A 190 -22.01 9.15 -35.61
CA GLY A 190 -23.09 9.94 -35.00
C GLY A 190 -23.48 9.51 -33.58
N VAL A 191 -22.56 8.92 -32.81
CA VAL A 191 -22.77 8.58 -31.41
C VAL A 191 -22.62 9.83 -30.55
N GLN A 192 -23.62 10.14 -29.73
CA GLN A 192 -23.49 11.25 -28.77
C GLN A 192 -22.51 10.85 -27.67
N GLY A 193 -21.52 11.71 -27.39
CA GLY A 193 -20.47 11.44 -26.42
C GLY A 193 -21.02 11.03 -25.05
N GLY A 194 -20.48 9.95 -24.49
CA GLY A 194 -20.95 9.36 -23.24
C GLY A 194 -20.39 7.96 -23.02
N GLY A 195 -20.65 7.34 -21.86
CA GLY A 195 -20.29 5.94 -21.64
C GLY A 195 -21.11 5.00 -22.51
N ALA A 196 -20.47 4.01 -23.13
CA ALA A 196 -21.13 2.97 -23.91
C ALA A 196 -20.61 1.60 -23.50
N TRP A 197 -21.46 0.58 -23.61
CA TRP A 197 -21.05 -0.82 -23.45
C TRP A 197 -21.64 -1.64 -24.60
N VAL A 198 -20.96 -2.74 -24.94
CA VAL A 198 -21.30 -3.58 -26.10
C VAL A 198 -21.55 -5.01 -25.67
N GLN A 199 -22.58 -5.62 -26.26
CA GLN A 199 -22.87 -7.03 -26.16
C GLN A 199 -22.68 -7.70 -27.52
N TYR A 200 -21.94 -8.80 -27.57
CA TYR A 200 -21.73 -9.57 -28.79
C TYR A 200 -22.55 -10.86 -28.76
N ALA A 201 -23.11 -11.25 -29.90
CA ALA A 201 -23.63 -12.59 -30.12
C ALA A 201 -22.48 -13.60 -30.25
N PRO A 202 -22.73 -14.90 -30.02
CA PRO A 202 -21.76 -15.94 -30.33
C PRO A 202 -21.33 -15.87 -31.80
N ALA A 203 -20.08 -16.24 -32.07
CA ALA A 203 -19.59 -16.42 -33.43
C ALA A 203 -20.49 -17.38 -34.21
N GLY A 204 -20.80 -17.04 -35.47
CA GLY A 204 -21.58 -17.90 -36.37
C GLY A 204 -20.81 -19.13 -36.88
N PHE A 205 -19.57 -19.33 -36.46
CA PHE A 205 -18.72 -20.45 -36.89
C PHE A 205 -18.48 -21.45 -35.76
N GLY A 206 -18.37 -22.74 -36.13
CA GLY A 206 -18.06 -23.81 -35.19
C GLY A 206 -16.65 -23.63 -34.61
N TYR A 207 -16.53 -23.75 -33.29
CA TYR A 207 -15.23 -23.78 -32.63
C TYR A 207 -14.52 -25.08 -32.98
N ALA A 208 -13.35 -25.00 -33.61
CA ALA A 208 -12.48 -26.14 -33.84
C ALA A 208 -11.07 -25.82 -33.33
N ARG A 209 -10.46 -26.77 -32.64
CA ARG A 209 -9.06 -26.66 -32.23
C ARG A 209 -8.19 -26.53 -33.48
N ARG A 210 -7.56 -25.37 -33.68
CA ARG A 210 -6.66 -25.09 -34.81
C ARG A 210 -5.30 -25.75 -34.63
N ASP A 211 -4.77 -25.64 -33.42
CA ASP A 211 -3.50 -26.27 -33.07
C ASP A 211 -3.71 -27.77 -32.81
N GLN A 212 -3.44 -28.60 -33.82
CA GLN A 212 -3.47 -30.06 -33.69
C GLN A 212 -2.12 -30.63 -33.24
N ILE A 213 -1.14 -29.80 -32.89
CA ILE A 213 0.14 -30.29 -32.40
C ILE A 213 -0.13 -31.09 -31.12
N PRO A 214 0.27 -32.37 -31.07
CA PRO A 214 0.19 -33.15 -29.85
C PRO A 214 1.00 -32.43 -28.79
N THR A 215 0.39 -32.16 -27.64
CA THR A 215 1.12 -31.62 -26.49
C THR A 215 2.24 -32.61 -26.17
N ILE A 216 3.49 -32.20 -26.41
CA ILE A 216 4.67 -33.04 -26.16
C ILE A 216 4.64 -33.47 -24.68
N ASN A 217 4.76 -34.77 -24.43
CA ASN A 217 4.64 -35.42 -23.11
C ASN A 217 3.23 -35.40 -22.48
N HIS A 218 2.17 -35.08 -23.21
CA HIS A 218 0.81 -35.27 -22.72
C HIS A 218 0.44 -36.75 -22.77
N ASN A 219 0.40 -37.38 -21.59
CA ASN A 219 -0.24 -38.66 -21.40
C ASN A 219 -1.65 -38.43 -20.80
N PRO A 220 -2.74 -38.60 -21.58
CA PRO A 220 -4.11 -38.42 -21.08
C PRO A 220 -4.53 -39.52 -20.10
N SER A 221 -3.72 -40.57 -19.91
CA SER A 221 -3.94 -41.66 -18.97
C SER A 221 -2.60 -42.09 -18.35
N PRO A 222 -2.03 -41.27 -17.44
CA PRO A 222 -0.76 -41.58 -16.81
C PRO A 222 -0.89 -42.89 -16.01
N SER A 223 -0.02 -43.86 -16.31
CA SER A 223 0.01 -45.18 -15.66
C SER A 223 0.58 -45.16 -14.24
N ASP A 224 1.27 -44.08 -13.88
CA ASP A 224 2.00 -43.97 -12.63
C ASP A 224 1.09 -43.38 -11.54
N SER A 225 1.23 -43.88 -10.31
CA SER A 225 0.52 -43.33 -9.15
C SER A 225 0.86 -41.84 -8.95
N PHE A 226 -0.05 -41.10 -8.31
CA PHE A 226 0.13 -39.68 -8.00
C PHE A 226 1.45 -39.41 -7.25
N ASP A 227 1.78 -40.28 -6.29
CA ASP A 227 2.99 -40.18 -5.48
C ASP A 227 4.27 -40.36 -6.31
N ALA A 228 4.29 -41.32 -7.24
CA ALA A 228 5.43 -41.54 -8.14
C ALA A 228 5.68 -40.38 -9.12
N ARG A 229 4.70 -39.49 -9.31
CA ARG A 229 4.85 -38.28 -10.13
C ARG A 229 5.44 -37.12 -9.34
N ILE A 230 5.19 -37.04 -8.03
CA ILE A 230 5.73 -36.00 -7.15
C ILE A 230 7.24 -36.19 -6.94
N GLU A 231 7.71 -37.42 -6.74
CA GLU A 231 9.13 -37.71 -6.50
C GLU A 231 10.05 -37.26 -7.66
N ARG A 232 9.56 -37.29 -8.91
CA ARG A 232 10.32 -36.80 -10.08
C ARG A 232 10.65 -35.31 -10.05
N TYR A 233 9.90 -34.51 -9.28
CA TYR A 233 10.15 -33.07 -9.13
C TYR A 233 10.98 -32.73 -7.89
N ILE A 234 11.19 -33.68 -6.97
CA ILE A 234 11.87 -33.44 -5.70
C ILE A 234 13.40 -33.66 -5.81
N VAL A 235 13.89 -34.46 -6.77
CA VAL A 235 15.32 -34.83 -6.86
C VAL A 235 16.14 -33.95 -7.82
N ARG A 236 15.92 -32.63 -7.87
CA ARG A 236 16.75 -31.72 -8.70
C ARG A 236 17.38 -30.52 -8.00
N GLU A 237 17.39 -30.50 -6.67
CA GLU A 237 18.20 -29.54 -5.90
C GLU A 237 19.09 -30.27 -4.90
N GLU A 238 20.18 -30.91 -5.38
CA GLU A 238 21.44 -31.09 -4.64
C GLU A 238 22.45 -31.86 -5.51
N THR A 239 23.32 -31.11 -6.20
CA THR A 239 24.76 -31.39 -6.43
C THR A 239 25.29 -30.34 -7.41
N ALA A 240 25.87 -29.28 -6.87
CA ALA A 240 26.86 -28.45 -7.55
C ALA A 240 27.94 -28.10 -6.50
N GLU A 241 28.93 -28.98 -6.40
CA GLU A 241 30.30 -28.63 -6.00
C GLU A 241 31.14 -28.64 -7.29
#